data_AF-A0A2S6S2C6-F1
#
_entry.id   AF-A0A2S6S2C6-F1
#
_cell.length_a   1.000
_cell.length_b   1.000
_cell.length_c   1.000
_cell.angle_alpha   90.00
_cell.angle_beta   90.00
_cell.angle_gamma   90.00
#
_symmetry.space_group_name_H-M   'P 1'
#
loop_
_entity.id
_entity.type
_entity.pdbx_description
1 polymer ?
#
loop_
_entity_poly.entity_id
_entity_poly.type
_entity_poly.pdbx_seq_one_letter_code
_entity_poly.pdbx_strand_id
1 'polypeptide(L)' 'MSKLSIIERNKKRIKLYERFKTRHDKLLKMANNKRLSADEQFQARLKLSKIPRNASKVRIRNRCELTGR' A
#
# COMPACT_ATOMS: atom_id res chain seq x y z
N MET A 1 11.40 -10.01 -23.08
CA MET A 1 11.64 -10.30 -21.65
C MET A 1 11.76 -8.98 -20.89
N SER A 2 11.04 -8.82 -19.80
CA SER A 2 11.14 -7.62 -18.96
C SER A 2 12.48 -7.57 -18.22
N LYS A 3 13.01 -6.37 -17.95
CA LYS A 3 14.24 -6.22 -17.16
C LYS A 3 14.07 -6.89 -15.79
N LEU A 4 15.06 -7.66 -15.36
CA LEU A 4 15.06 -8.31 -14.03
C LEU A 4 14.79 -7.29 -12.91
N SER A 5 15.36 -6.10 -13.01
CA SER A 5 15.15 -5.01 -12.04
C SER A 5 13.69 -4.56 -11.92
N ILE A 6 12.86 -4.75 -12.96
CA ILE A 6 11.45 -4.39 -12.93
C ILE A 6 10.64 -5.48 -12.23
N ILE A 7 10.97 -6.74 -12.49
CA ILE A 7 10.36 -7.91 -11.82
C ILE A 7 10.63 -7.83 -10.31
N GLU A 8 11.89 -7.62 -9.92
CA GLU A 8 12.27 -7.49 -8.51
C GLU A 8 11.64 -6.25 -7.84
N ARG A 9 11.50 -5.13 -8.56
CA ARG A 9 10.76 -3.97 -8.06
C ARG A 9 9.30 -4.30 -7.75
N ASN A 10 8.64 -5.11 -8.57
CA ASN A 10 7.25 -5.53 -8.32
C ASN A 10 7.18 -6.48 -7.12
N LYS A 11 8.08 -7.46 -7.03
CA LYS A 11 8.19 -8.36 -5.86
C LYS A 11 8.42 -7.59 -4.57
N LYS A 12 9.28 -6.56 -4.57
CA LYS A 12 9.50 -5.67 -3.42
C LYS A 12 8.22 -4.94 -3.00
N ARG A 13 7.39 -4.50 -3.95
CA ARG A 13 6.09 -3.84 -3.64
C ARG A 13 5.10 -4.82 -3.03
N ILE A 14 5.03 -6.06 -3.52
CA ILE A 14 4.17 -7.11 -2.96
C ILE A 14 4.54 -7.36 -1.50
N LYS A 15 5.84 -7.58 -1.21
CA LYS A 15 6.34 -7.77 0.17
C LYS A 15 6.04 -6.57 1.07
N LEU A 16 6.16 -5.35 0.57
CA LEU A 16 5.83 -4.14 1.32
C LEU A 16 4.33 -4.03 1.59
N TYR A 17 3.49 -4.34 0.60
CA TYR A 17 2.04 -4.34 0.77
C TYR A 17 1.61 -5.31 1.87
N GLU A 18 2.10 -6.55 1.85
CA GLU A 18 1.78 -7.56 2.87
C GLU A 18 2.12 -7.09 4.29
N ARG A 19 3.28 -6.43 4.47
CA ARG A 19 3.71 -5.90 5.77
C ARG A 19 2.81 -4.78 6.29
N PHE A 20 2.32 -3.90 5.42
CA PHE A 20 1.59 -2.69 5.84
C PHE A 20 0.08 -2.77 5.63
N LYS A 21 -0.44 -3.81 4.96
CA LYS A 21 -1.86 -3.98 4.62
C LYS A 21 -2.76 -3.82 5.85
N THR A 22 -2.46 -4.55 6.92
CA THR A 22 -3.27 -4.53 8.15
C THR A 22 -3.32 -3.15 8.80
N ARG A 23 -2.17 -2.46 8.87
CA ARG A 23 -2.07 -1.10 9.42
C ARG A 23 -2.79 -0.08 8.54
N HIS A 24 -2.61 -0.17 7.23
CA HIS A 24 -3.25 0.71 6.26
C HIS A 24 -4.78 0.59 6.32
N ASP A 25 -5.31 -0.65 6.31
CA ASP A 25 -6.76 -0.89 6.33
C ASP A 25 -7.41 -0.41 7.63
N LYS A 26 -6.72 -0.58 8.78
CA LYS A 26 -7.17 -0.04 10.06
C LYS A 26 -7.25 1.49 10.03
N LEU A 27 -6.20 2.16 9.57
CA LEU A 27 -6.14 3.62 9.50
C LEU A 27 -7.16 4.20 8.50
N LEU A 28 -7.37 3.53 7.37
CA LEU A 28 -8.37 3.94 6.38
C LEU A 28 -9.79 3.82 6.93
N LYS A 29 -10.09 2.74 7.68
CA LYS A 29 -11.38 2.57 8.36
C LYS A 29 -11.61 3.68 9.39
N MET A 30 -10.59 4.02 10.19
CA MET A 30 -10.68 5.12 11.15
C MET A 30 -10.86 6.48 10.45
N ALA A 31 -10.12 6.74 9.38
CA ALA A 31 -10.19 8.01 8.64
C ALA A 31 -11.54 8.23 7.93
N ASN A 32 -12.25 7.14 7.56
CA ASN A 32 -13.55 7.20 6.87
C ASN A 32 -14.75 7.05 7.81
N ASN A 33 -14.53 6.75 9.09
CA ASN A 33 -15.62 6.57 10.03
C ASN A 33 -16.12 7.92 10.53
N LYS A 34 -17.31 8.29 10.04
CA LYS A 34 -18.00 9.56 10.33
C LYS A 34 -18.43 9.73 11.80
N ARG A 35 -18.37 8.66 12.61
CA ARG A 35 -18.71 8.71 14.04
C ARG A 35 -17.57 9.18 14.93
N LEU A 36 -16.32 9.16 14.43
CA LEU A 36 -15.14 9.62 15.17
C LEU A 36 -15.03 11.14 15.11
N SER A 37 -14.36 11.72 16.12
CA SER A 37 -14.09 13.16 16.13
C SER A 37 -13.22 13.58 14.94
N ALA A 38 -13.36 14.83 14.51
CA ALA A 38 -12.57 15.41 13.43
C ALA A 38 -11.05 15.28 13.68
N ASP A 39 -10.63 15.42 14.93
CA ASP A 39 -9.22 15.29 15.33
C ASP A 39 -8.68 13.87 15.16
N GLU A 40 -9.48 12.86 15.52
CA GLU A 40 -9.09 11.46 15.38
C GLU A 40 -9.03 11.06 13.90
N GLN A 41 -9.96 11.55 13.09
CA GLN A 41 -9.94 11.36 11.63
C GLN A 41 -8.70 12.04 11.02
N PHE A 42 -8.38 13.25 11.47
CA PHE A 42 -7.20 13.99 10.99
C PHE A 42 -5.90 13.27 11.36
N GLN A 43 -5.77 12.80 12.60
CA GLN A 43 -4.62 12.01 13.05
C GLN A 43 -4.50 10.68 12.29
N ALA A 44 -5.63 10.02 11.98
CA ALA A 44 -5.62 8.81 11.16
C ALA A 44 -5.11 9.09 9.74
N ARG A 45 -5.54 10.20 9.12
CA ARG A 45 -5.04 10.63 7.79
C ARG A 45 -3.56 10.98 7.82
N LEU A 46 -3.08 11.69 8.84
CA LEU A 46 -1.64 11.98 9.01
C LEU A 46 -0.82 10.70 9.14
N LYS A 47 -1.28 9.73 9.95
CA LYS A 47 -0.63 8.43 10.10
C LYS A 47 -0.65 7.62 8.80
N LEU A 48 -1.72 7.73 8.00
CA LEU A 48 -1.83 7.09 6.69
C LEU A 48 -0.82 7.69 5.70
N SER A 49 -0.64 9.01 5.69
CA SER A 49 0.35 9.70 4.85
C SER A 49 1.81 9.36 5.18
N LYS A 50 2.10 8.92 6.41
CA LYS A 50 3.44 8.45 6.81
C LYS A 50 3.79 7.06 6.26
N ILE A 51 2.83 6.31 5.73
CA ILE A 51 3.09 4.98 5.15
C ILE A 51 3.80 5.12 3.80
N PRO A 52 4.81 4.27 3.51
CA PRO A 52 5.49 4.31 2.22
C PRO A 52 4.52 4.08 1.05
N ARG A 53 4.56 4.96 0.03
CA ARG A 53 3.68 4.89 -1.16
C ARG A 53 3.71 3.53 -1.88
N ASN A 54 4.86 2.86 -1.87
CA ASN A 54 5.04 1.55 -2.50
C ASN A 54 4.32 0.40 -1.79
N ALA A 55 3.88 0.62 -0.55
CA ALA A 55 3.04 -0.35 0.17
C ALA A 55 1.56 -0.27 -0.23
N SER A 56 1.17 0.61 -1.15
CA SER A 56 -0.19 0.65 -1.68
C SER A 56 -0.40 -0.43 -2.75
N LYS A 57 -1.52 -1.17 -2.64
CA LYS A 57 -1.94 -2.20 -3.60
C LYS A 57 -2.01 -1.67 -5.04
N VAL A 58 -2.40 -0.40 -5.22
CA VAL A 58 -2.57 0.24 -6.54
C VAL A 58 -1.27 0.27 -7.35
N ARG A 59 -0.10 0.21 -6.70
CA ARG A 59 1.21 0.28 -7.37
C ARG A 59 1.76 -1.09 -7.77
N ILE A 60 1.12 -2.18 -7.35
CA ILE A 60 1.47 -3.54 -7.77
C ILE A 60 0.89 -3.75 -9.17
N ARG A 61 1.68 -4.35 -10.05
CA ARG A 61 1.23 -4.72 -11.40
C ARG A 61 1.21 -6.24 -11.51
N ASN A 62 0.17 -6.80 -12.11
CA ASN A 62 0.18 -8.20 -12.49
C ASN A 62 1.14 -8.35 -13.67
N ARG A 63 2.12 -9.24 -13.55
CA ARG A 63 3.13 -9.52 -14.58
C ARG A 63 3.16 -11.01 -14.85
N CYS A 64 3.45 -11.38 -16.09
CA CYS A 64 3.66 -12.76 -16.49
C CYS A 64 4.82 -13.38 -15.69
N GLU A 65 4.65 -14.60 -15.15
CA GLU A 65 5.68 -15.28 -14.35
C GLU A 65 6.90 -15.70 -15.18
N LEU A 66 6.68 -16.05 -16.45
CA LEU A 66 7.73 -16.52 -17.36
C LEU A 66 8.53 -15.36 -17.98
N THR A 67 7.84 -14.32 -18.46
CA THR A 67 8.47 -13.25 -19.26
C THR A 67 8.52 -11.90 -18.54
N GLY A 68 7.76 -11.75 -17.45
CA GLY A 68 7.61 -10.51 -16.71
C GLY A 68 6.83 -9.42 -17.44
N ARG A 69 6.18 -9.72 -18.59
CA ARG A 69 5.32 -8.76 -19.32
C ARG A 69 4.20 -8.25 -18.42
#